data_AF-A0A2E8EWB2-F1
#
_entry.id   AF-A0A2E8EWB2-F1
#
_cell.length_a   1.000
_cell.length_b   1.000
_cell.length_c   1.000
_cell.angle_alpha   90.00
_cell.angle_beta   90.00
_cell.angle_gamma   90.00
#
_symmetry.space_group_name_H-M   'P 1'
#
loop_
_entity.id
_entity.type
_entity.pdbx_description
1 polymer ?
#
loop_
_entity_poly.entity_id
_entity_poly.type
_entity_poly.pdbx_seq_one_letter_code
_entity_poly.pdbx_strand_id
1 'polypeptide(L)'
;MKTDERDRASGGKKGGIKPINDAVMLSMIDRLVELYCGFSWESRVWKLEGVRRSPYRTLILFGLSARTKDRLLVRMCHDFFRRFPTSEYLLRGWSDGDLDRIVRAGQKPFIESAAQIIRDNNGVVPQDRDGLKQIKGVGEKIAECVIAYGWGAAALPLDGNACRLIQRVSGLAAGIPVQRLRESLKNMYRSRRLWMQERGLAMVDLHEIIRLHAQTICTKAPACSLCPVGRCLSRQAVYQADSFPEVDPDSWRDWRELLLEPVLVNRDED
;
A
#
# COMPACT_ATOMS: atom_id res chain seq x y z
N MET A 1 62.36 1.82 -23.04
CA MET A 1 62.42 0.92 -21.86
C MET A 1 61.93 1.72 -20.66
N LYS A 2 61.05 1.10 -19.87
CA LYS A 2 60.28 1.63 -18.70
C LYS A 2 58.89 2.20 -19.03
N THR A 3 57.97 1.26 -18.84
CA THR A 3 56.56 1.35 -18.46
C THR A 3 56.29 2.40 -17.38
N ASP A 4 55.08 2.94 -17.31
CA ASP A 4 54.20 2.63 -16.18
C ASP A 4 52.75 3.06 -16.40
N GLU A 5 51.90 2.38 -15.64
CA GLU A 5 50.51 2.06 -15.85
C GLU A 5 49.54 3.23 -15.75
N ARG A 6 48.49 3.17 -16.58
CA ARG A 6 47.29 3.99 -16.42
C ARG A 6 46.46 3.37 -15.30
N ASP A 7 46.50 3.98 -14.13
CA ASP A 7 45.57 3.65 -13.05
C ASP A 7 44.14 4.09 -13.41
N ARG A 8 43.31 3.08 -13.72
CA ARG A 8 41.86 3.17 -13.73
C ARG A 8 41.38 3.24 -12.27
N ALA A 9 41.12 4.44 -11.78
CA ALA A 9 40.39 4.62 -10.52
C ALA A 9 38.88 4.38 -10.72
N SER A 10 38.48 3.11 -10.84
CA SER A 10 37.11 2.66 -10.60
C SER A 10 36.88 2.52 -9.10
N GLY A 11 36.52 3.63 -8.45
CA GLY A 11 36.24 3.70 -7.01
C GLY A 11 34.81 4.16 -6.72
N GLY A 12 33.81 3.40 -7.18
CA GLY A 12 32.42 3.63 -6.80
C GLY A 12 32.23 3.37 -5.31
N LYS A 13 32.29 4.43 -4.48
CA LYS A 13 31.94 4.37 -3.05
C LYS A 13 30.52 3.81 -2.90
N LYS A 14 30.40 2.56 -2.45
CA LYS A 14 29.16 2.04 -1.85
C LYS A 14 28.93 2.76 -0.51
N GLY A 15 28.54 4.03 -0.58
CA GLY A 15 28.08 4.77 0.60
C GLY A 15 26.81 4.11 1.13
N GLY A 16 26.88 3.54 2.33
CA GLY A 16 25.70 3.07 3.05
C GLY A 16 24.71 4.23 3.16
N ILE A 17 23.46 4.00 2.75
CA ILE A 17 22.38 4.98 2.93
C ILE A 17 22.20 5.14 4.44
N LYS A 18 22.21 6.38 4.94
CA LYS A 18 21.92 6.65 6.36
C LYS A 18 20.58 6.00 6.73
N PRO A 19 20.50 5.26 7.85
CA PRO A 19 19.23 4.73 8.30
C PRO A 19 18.23 5.87 8.52
N ILE A 20 16.94 5.53 8.40
CA ILE A 20 15.86 6.44 8.80
C ILE A 20 16.11 6.85 10.25
N ASN A 21 15.95 8.14 10.55
CA ASN A 21 16.03 8.62 11.93
C ASN A 21 14.69 8.36 12.62
N ASP A 22 14.65 7.34 13.49
CA ASP A 22 13.46 6.94 14.24
C ASP A 22 12.80 8.11 14.95
N ALA A 23 13.57 8.98 15.64
CA ALA A 23 12.99 10.09 16.39
C ALA A 23 12.22 11.08 15.49
N VAL A 24 12.74 11.34 14.29
CA VAL A 24 12.08 12.22 13.33
C VAL A 24 10.82 11.59 12.76
N MET A 25 10.86 10.29 12.47
CA MET A 25 9.68 9.56 11.99
C MET A 25 8.60 9.41 13.06
N LEU A 26 8.96 9.10 14.30
CA LEU A 26 8.02 8.99 15.41
C LEU A 26 7.35 10.34 15.69
N SER A 27 8.11 11.43 15.68
CA SER A 27 7.55 12.79 15.82
C SER A 27 6.59 13.14 14.68
N MET A 28 6.89 12.72 13.44
CA MET A 28 5.94 12.84 12.34
C MET A 28 4.68 12.03 12.61
N ILE A 29 4.81 10.76 13.00
CA ILE A 29 3.66 9.87 13.24
C ILE A 29 2.77 10.42 14.35
N ASP A 30 3.33 10.92 15.46
CA ASP A 30 2.56 11.57 16.53
C ASP A 30 1.68 12.69 15.98
N ARG A 31 2.25 13.59 15.18
CA ARG A 31 1.48 14.69 14.58
C ARG A 31 0.41 14.21 13.61
N LEU A 32 0.66 13.14 12.88
CA LEU A 32 -0.33 12.58 11.96
C LEU A 32 -1.46 11.86 12.70
N VAL A 33 -1.18 11.22 13.83
CA VAL A 33 -2.21 10.62 14.70
C VAL A 33 -3.12 11.69 15.29
N GLU A 34 -2.57 12.83 15.71
CA GLU A 34 -3.35 13.98 16.18
C GLU A 34 -4.25 14.55 15.07
N LEU A 35 -3.66 14.81 13.89
CA LEU A 35 -4.37 15.35 12.73
C LEU A 35 -5.53 14.44 12.27
N TYR A 36 -5.29 13.14 12.21
CA TYR A 36 -6.24 12.18 11.65
C TYR A 36 -6.95 11.36 12.75
N CYS A 37 -7.14 11.94 13.94
CA CYS A 37 -7.73 11.23 15.08
C CYS A 37 -9.16 10.71 14.83
N GLY A 38 -9.90 11.31 13.88
CA GLY A 38 -11.23 10.88 13.45
C GLY A 38 -11.25 9.70 12.47
N PHE A 39 -10.10 9.24 11.96
CA PHE A 39 -10.04 8.14 11.00
C PHE A 39 -10.10 6.79 11.69
N SER A 40 -10.89 5.87 11.13
CA SER A 40 -10.84 4.45 11.50
C SER A 40 -9.80 3.75 10.62
N TRP A 41 -8.62 3.46 11.15
CA TRP A 41 -7.54 2.80 10.38
C TRP A 41 -7.82 1.32 10.11
N GLU A 42 -7.17 0.79 9.09
CA GLU A 42 -7.40 -0.57 8.60
C GLU A 42 -7.34 -1.63 9.69
N SER A 43 -6.41 -1.55 10.65
CA SER A 43 -6.34 -2.55 11.72
C SER A 43 -7.61 -2.60 12.60
N ARG A 44 -8.28 -1.46 12.78
CA ARG A 44 -9.56 -1.38 13.49
C ARG A 44 -10.70 -1.91 12.63
N VAL A 45 -10.71 -1.57 11.34
CA VAL A 45 -11.70 -2.12 10.39
C VAL A 45 -11.56 -3.64 10.31
N TRP A 46 -10.33 -4.16 10.21
CA TRP A 46 -10.05 -5.59 10.18
C TRP A 46 -10.52 -6.30 11.47
N LYS A 47 -10.40 -5.68 12.65
CA LYS A 47 -10.97 -6.25 13.89
C LYS A 47 -12.49 -6.40 13.84
N LEU A 48 -13.20 -5.52 13.13
CA LEU A 48 -14.66 -5.52 13.05
C LEU A 48 -15.17 -6.41 11.91
N GLU A 49 -14.52 -6.34 10.75
CA GLU A 49 -15.00 -6.92 9.49
C GLU A 49 -14.06 -7.98 8.92
N GLY A 50 -12.99 -8.35 9.63
CA GLY A 50 -11.91 -9.22 9.15
C GLY A 50 -12.36 -10.58 8.64
N VAL A 51 -13.42 -11.15 9.25
CA VAL A 51 -14.04 -12.40 8.79
C VAL A 51 -14.58 -12.28 7.36
N ARG A 52 -14.99 -11.07 6.97
CA ARG A 52 -15.48 -10.76 5.63
C ARG A 52 -14.38 -10.20 4.73
N ARG A 53 -13.16 -9.96 5.20
CA ARG A 53 -12.08 -9.45 4.33
C ARG A 53 -11.69 -10.52 3.32
N SER A 54 -11.63 -10.13 2.05
CA SER A 54 -11.37 -11.02 0.93
C SER A 54 -9.98 -10.77 0.33
N PRO A 55 -9.01 -11.69 0.49
CA PRO A 55 -7.76 -11.69 -0.25
C PRO A 55 -7.93 -11.69 -1.77
N TYR A 56 -8.96 -12.39 -2.28
CA TYR A 56 -9.31 -12.44 -3.69
C TYR A 56 -9.67 -11.07 -4.26
N ARG A 57 -10.71 -10.44 -3.72
CA ARG A 57 -11.11 -9.07 -4.06
C ARG A 57 -9.98 -8.06 -3.90
N THR A 58 -9.18 -8.18 -2.84
CA THR A 58 -8.00 -7.34 -2.62
C THR A 58 -7.00 -7.47 -3.77
N LEU A 59 -6.65 -8.71 -4.15
CA LEU A 59 -5.77 -9.00 -5.28
C LEU A 59 -6.31 -8.40 -6.58
N ILE A 60 -7.57 -8.68 -6.91
CA ILE A 60 -8.21 -8.19 -8.14
C ILE A 60 -8.22 -6.66 -8.18
N LEU A 61 -8.70 -6.02 -7.10
CA LEU A 61 -8.80 -4.56 -7.04
C LEU A 61 -7.42 -3.92 -7.26
N PHE A 62 -6.39 -4.38 -6.54
CA PHE A 62 -5.06 -3.78 -6.64
C PHE A 62 -4.39 -4.09 -7.98
N GLY A 63 -4.60 -5.28 -8.55
CA GLY A 63 -4.14 -5.61 -9.90
C GLY A 63 -4.77 -4.71 -10.97
N LEU A 64 -6.06 -4.42 -10.85
CA LEU A 64 -6.78 -3.53 -11.78
C LEU A 64 -6.43 -2.05 -11.56
N SER A 65 -5.94 -1.66 -10.38
CA SER A 65 -5.61 -0.26 -10.06
C SER A 65 -4.48 0.32 -10.92
N ALA A 66 -3.62 -0.52 -11.49
CA ALA A 66 -2.49 -0.09 -12.29
C ALA A 66 -2.95 0.70 -13.52
N ARG A 67 -2.61 2.01 -13.57
CA ARG A 67 -2.97 2.94 -14.65
C ARG A 67 -4.50 3.09 -14.85
N THR A 68 -5.27 2.95 -13.77
CA THR A 68 -6.73 3.12 -13.74
C THR A 68 -7.09 4.20 -12.72
N LYS A 69 -7.90 5.18 -13.12
CA LYS A 69 -8.39 6.24 -12.21
C LYS A 69 -9.41 5.65 -11.23
N ASP A 70 -9.44 6.14 -9.99
CA ASP A 70 -10.25 5.59 -8.90
C ASP A 70 -11.74 5.40 -9.27
N ARG A 71 -12.41 6.43 -9.83
CA ARG A 71 -13.82 6.30 -10.24
C ARG A 71 -14.07 5.21 -11.29
N LEU A 72 -13.11 5.00 -12.21
CA LEU A 72 -13.21 3.92 -13.18
C LEU A 72 -12.91 2.56 -12.52
N LEU A 73 -11.91 2.51 -11.64
CA LEU A 73 -11.53 1.32 -10.90
C LEU A 73 -12.69 0.77 -10.07
N VAL A 74 -13.39 1.63 -9.32
CA VAL A 74 -14.55 1.25 -8.50
C VAL A 74 -15.63 0.59 -9.37
N ARG A 75 -15.99 1.22 -10.50
CA ARG A 75 -16.96 0.64 -11.45
C ARG A 75 -16.51 -0.72 -11.99
N MET A 76 -15.26 -0.81 -12.45
CA MET A 76 -14.69 -2.06 -12.96
C MET A 76 -14.71 -3.17 -11.90
N CYS A 77 -14.39 -2.85 -10.64
CA CYS A 77 -14.44 -3.81 -9.54
C CYS A 77 -15.87 -4.27 -9.26
N HIS A 78 -16.85 -3.36 -9.25
CA HIS A 78 -18.26 -3.76 -9.12
C HIS A 78 -18.71 -4.70 -10.24
N ASP A 79 -18.40 -4.38 -11.49
CA ASP A 79 -18.78 -5.22 -12.63
C ASP A 79 -18.05 -6.57 -12.59
N PHE A 80 -16.77 -6.56 -12.22
CA PHE A 80 -15.98 -7.77 -12.07
C PHE A 80 -16.53 -8.66 -10.96
N PHE A 81 -16.80 -8.12 -9.78
CA PHE A 81 -17.32 -8.90 -8.66
C PHE A 81 -18.80 -9.27 -8.81
N ARG A 82 -19.56 -8.59 -9.67
CA ARG A 82 -20.90 -9.06 -10.06
C ARG A 82 -20.79 -10.34 -10.90
N ARG A 83 -19.80 -10.41 -11.79
CA ARG A 83 -19.58 -11.58 -12.68
C ARG A 83 -18.81 -12.72 -12.00
N PHE A 84 -17.86 -12.38 -11.13
CA PHE A 84 -16.98 -13.28 -10.39
C PHE A 84 -16.97 -12.88 -8.91
N PRO A 85 -18.02 -13.23 -8.13
CA PRO A 85 -18.15 -12.79 -6.74
C PRO A 85 -17.03 -13.28 -5.82
N THR A 86 -16.53 -14.49 -6.07
CA THR A 86 -15.48 -15.17 -5.29
C THR A 86 -14.45 -15.82 -6.21
N SER A 87 -13.34 -16.30 -5.66
CA SER A 87 -12.32 -17.04 -6.43
C SER A 87 -12.90 -18.29 -7.08
N GLU A 88 -13.81 -19.01 -6.43
CA GLU A 88 -14.44 -20.21 -6.99
C GLU A 88 -15.17 -19.92 -8.30
N TYR A 89 -15.89 -18.78 -8.38
CA TYR A 89 -16.56 -18.36 -9.61
C TYR A 89 -15.56 -18.01 -10.71
N LEU A 90 -14.43 -17.39 -10.37
CA LEU A 90 -13.36 -17.14 -11.34
C LEU A 90 -12.76 -18.45 -11.87
N LEU A 91 -12.57 -19.45 -11.00
CA LEU A 91 -11.92 -20.71 -11.34
C LEU A 91 -12.77 -21.64 -12.20
N ARG A 92 -14.11 -21.49 -12.16
CA ARG A 92 -15.05 -22.14 -13.10
C ARG A 92 -14.82 -21.70 -14.54
N GLY A 93 -14.10 -20.60 -14.76
CA GLY A 93 -13.82 -20.04 -16.06
C GLY A 93 -14.88 -19.04 -16.53
N TRP A 94 -14.69 -18.57 -17.76
CA TRP A 94 -15.51 -17.54 -18.38
C TRP A 94 -15.62 -17.79 -19.88
N SER A 95 -16.68 -17.28 -20.50
CA SER A 95 -16.87 -17.37 -21.94
C SER A 95 -15.98 -16.34 -22.66
N ASP A 96 -15.72 -16.59 -23.94
CA ASP A 96 -15.02 -15.63 -24.79
C ASP A 96 -15.73 -14.27 -24.77
N GLY A 97 -14.97 -13.21 -24.52
CA GLY A 97 -15.48 -11.84 -24.43
C GLY A 97 -16.01 -11.41 -23.07
N ASP A 98 -16.15 -12.31 -22.07
CA ASP A 98 -16.60 -11.92 -20.72
C ASP A 98 -15.63 -10.90 -20.09
N LEU A 99 -14.33 -11.19 -20.14
CA LEU A 99 -13.30 -10.28 -19.62
C LEU A 99 -13.20 -8.99 -20.44
N ASP A 100 -13.43 -9.02 -21.76
CA ASP A 100 -13.38 -7.82 -22.62
C ASP A 100 -14.36 -6.73 -22.22
N ARG A 101 -15.52 -7.15 -21.69
CA ARG A 101 -16.59 -6.24 -21.26
C ARG A 101 -16.29 -5.57 -19.91
N ILE A 102 -15.38 -6.14 -19.12
CA ILE A 102 -15.16 -5.76 -17.72
C ILE A 102 -13.79 -5.12 -17.51
N VAL A 103 -12.74 -5.72 -18.08
CA VAL A 103 -11.35 -5.29 -17.88
C VAL A 103 -10.74 -4.81 -19.19
N ARG A 104 -9.70 -3.98 -19.09
CA ARG A 104 -8.97 -3.51 -20.29
C ARG A 104 -8.13 -4.65 -20.84
N ALA A 105 -7.89 -4.67 -22.15
CA ALA A 105 -7.11 -5.73 -22.81
C ALA A 105 -5.75 -6.00 -22.13
N GLY A 106 -5.03 -4.95 -21.71
CA GLY A 106 -3.75 -5.08 -21.00
C GLY A 106 -3.82 -5.65 -19.58
N GLN A 107 -5.02 -5.85 -19.03
CA GLN A 107 -5.25 -6.41 -17.67
C GLN A 107 -5.69 -7.87 -17.71
N LYS A 108 -6.16 -8.39 -18.86
CA LYS A 108 -6.52 -9.82 -18.99
C LYS A 108 -5.40 -10.78 -18.59
N PRO A 109 -4.12 -10.56 -18.99
CA PRO A 109 -3.05 -11.47 -18.60
C PRO A 109 -2.82 -11.53 -17.09
N PHE A 110 -3.20 -10.49 -16.35
CA PHE A 110 -3.18 -10.51 -14.88
C PHE A 110 -4.31 -11.39 -14.34
N ILE A 111 -5.54 -11.26 -14.87
CA ILE A 111 -6.68 -12.08 -14.43
C ILE A 111 -6.44 -13.57 -14.71
N GLU A 112 -5.94 -13.89 -15.91
CA GLU A 112 -5.60 -15.27 -16.31
C GLU A 112 -4.51 -15.85 -15.39
N SER A 113 -3.44 -15.08 -15.14
CA SER A 113 -2.36 -15.51 -14.25
C SER A 113 -2.82 -15.63 -12.80
N ALA A 114 -3.69 -14.74 -12.32
CA ALA A 114 -4.26 -14.82 -10.98
C ALA A 114 -5.11 -16.09 -10.84
N ALA A 115 -5.99 -16.38 -11.81
CA ALA A 115 -6.80 -17.60 -11.82
C ALA A 115 -5.92 -18.85 -11.81
N GLN A 116 -4.83 -18.87 -12.60
CA GLN A 116 -3.89 -19.99 -12.64
C GLN A 116 -3.22 -20.21 -11.27
N ILE A 117 -2.61 -19.17 -10.70
CA ILE A 117 -1.90 -19.30 -9.41
C ILE A 117 -2.86 -19.66 -8.27
N ILE A 118 -4.07 -19.10 -8.26
CA ILE A 118 -5.09 -19.47 -7.27
C ILE A 118 -5.49 -20.95 -7.44
N ARG A 119 -5.64 -21.44 -8.67
CA ARG A 119 -5.93 -22.86 -8.94
C ARG A 119 -4.81 -23.76 -8.42
N ASP A 120 -3.57 -23.41 -8.73
CA ASP A 120 -2.37 -24.16 -8.31
C ASP A 120 -2.19 -24.13 -6.79
N ASN A 121 -2.71 -23.10 -6.13
CA ASN A 121 -2.74 -22.96 -4.67
C ASN A 121 -4.09 -23.41 -4.06
N ASN A 122 -4.69 -24.48 -4.61
CA ASN A 122 -5.90 -25.14 -4.09
C ASN A 122 -7.11 -24.21 -3.93
N GLY A 123 -7.29 -23.24 -4.82
CA GLY A 123 -8.40 -22.29 -4.78
C GLY A 123 -8.20 -21.08 -3.87
N VAL A 124 -7.05 -21.00 -3.18
CA VAL A 124 -6.75 -19.96 -2.19
C VAL A 124 -5.73 -18.97 -2.76
N VAL A 125 -5.91 -17.68 -2.48
CA VAL A 125 -4.89 -16.67 -2.83
C VAL A 125 -3.62 -16.91 -1.98
N PRO A 126 -2.40 -16.84 -2.53
CA PRO A 126 -1.21 -17.01 -1.71
C PRO A 126 -1.13 -15.99 -0.56
N GLN A 127 -0.62 -16.42 0.59
CA GLN A 127 -0.48 -15.60 1.80
C GLN A 127 0.90 -14.92 1.91
N ASP A 128 1.86 -15.38 1.12
CA ASP A 128 3.23 -14.91 1.14
C ASP A 128 3.59 -14.13 -0.14
N ARG A 129 4.67 -13.34 -0.05
CA ARG A 129 5.12 -12.48 -1.14
C ARG A 129 5.57 -13.28 -2.36
N ASP A 130 6.20 -14.43 -2.15
CA ASP A 130 6.84 -15.18 -3.23
C ASP A 130 5.78 -15.85 -4.10
N GLY A 131 4.75 -16.43 -3.48
CA GLY A 131 3.57 -16.94 -4.17
C GLY A 131 2.79 -15.83 -4.89
N LEU A 132 2.54 -14.70 -4.23
CA LEU A 132 1.83 -13.57 -4.85
C LEU A 132 2.57 -13.00 -6.06
N LYS A 133 3.91 -12.93 -6.00
CA LYS A 133 4.74 -12.39 -7.09
C LYS A 133 4.88 -13.32 -8.29
N GLN A 134 4.41 -14.56 -8.22
CA GLN A 134 4.25 -15.42 -9.41
C GLN A 134 3.11 -14.93 -10.32
N ILE A 135 2.17 -14.15 -9.78
CA ILE A 135 1.05 -13.62 -10.55
C ILE A 135 1.56 -12.47 -11.45
N LYS A 136 1.38 -12.61 -12.76
CA LYS A 136 1.79 -11.61 -13.74
C LYS A 136 1.16 -10.25 -13.43
N GLY A 137 2.00 -9.25 -13.22
CA GLY A 137 1.56 -7.88 -12.88
C GLY A 137 1.50 -7.60 -11.37
N VAL A 138 1.68 -8.60 -10.51
CA VAL A 138 1.81 -8.42 -9.06
C VAL A 138 3.26 -8.11 -8.72
N GLY A 139 3.54 -6.82 -8.54
CA GLY A 139 4.78 -6.35 -7.95
C GLY A 139 4.74 -6.32 -6.43
N GLU A 140 5.86 -5.91 -5.83
CA GLU A 140 6.07 -5.81 -4.39
C GLU A 140 4.95 -5.05 -3.66
N LYS A 141 4.47 -3.93 -4.22
CA LYS A 141 3.38 -3.14 -3.61
C LYS A 141 2.08 -3.93 -3.54
N ILE A 142 1.68 -4.58 -4.63
CA ILE A 142 0.41 -5.30 -4.69
C ILE A 142 0.48 -6.52 -3.76
N ALA A 143 1.61 -7.22 -3.72
CA ALA A 143 1.80 -8.31 -2.77
C ALA A 143 1.64 -7.84 -1.31
N GLU A 144 2.31 -6.74 -0.92
CA GLU A 144 2.15 -6.14 0.42
C GLU A 144 0.71 -5.70 0.68
N CYS A 145 -0.01 -5.19 -0.32
CA CYS A 145 -1.42 -4.85 -0.18
C CYS A 145 -2.29 -6.08 0.11
N VAL A 146 -2.11 -7.18 -0.61
CA VAL A 146 -2.89 -8.41 -0.38
C VAL A 146 -2.61 -8.97 1.02
N ILE A 147 -1.36 -8.96 1.45
CA ILE A 147 -0.96 -9.39 2.80
C ILE A 147 -1.60 -8.49 3.87
N ALA A 148 -1.54 -7.16 3.70
CA ALA A 148 -2.04 -6.21 4.69
C ALA A 148 -3.58 -6.18 4.76
N TYR A 149 -4.23 -5.94 3.63
CA TYR A 149 -5.66 -5.66 3.56
C TYR A 149 -6.49 -6.94 3.43
N GLY A 150 -6.00 -7.92 2.64
CA GLY A 150 -6.69 -9.17 2.41
C GLY A 150 -6.54 -10.13 3.58
N TRP A 151 -5.30 -10.37 4.00
CA TRP A 151 -4.97 -11.35 5.05
C TRP A 151 -4.87 -10.76 6.46
N GLY A 152 -4.94 -9.44 6.63
CA GLY A 152 -4.80 -8.78 7.93
C GLY A 152 -3.41 -8.92 8.54
N ALA A 153 -2.40 -9.29 7.74
CA ALA A 153 -1.06 -9.59 8.20
C ALA A 153 -0.15 -8.35 8.16
N ALA A 154 0.95 -8.40 8.92
CA ALA A 154 1.86 -7.27 9.04
C ALA A 154 2.62 -6.99 7.72
N ALA A 155 2.23 -5.92 7.03
CA ALA A 155 2.81 -5.49 5.76
C ALA A 155 2.81 -3.95 5.60
N LEU A 156 3.71 -3.44 4.73
CA LEU A 156 3.87 -2.01 4.42
C LEU A 156 3.83 -1.78 2.89
N PRO A 157 2.64 -1.57 2.30
CA PRO A 157 2.45 -1.33 0.86
C PRO A 157 2.91 0.05 0.36
N LEU A 158 4.16 0.43 0.66
CA LEU A 158 4.71 1.74 0.29
C LEU A 158 4.67 1.99 -1.22
N ASP A 159 4.23 3.20 -1.58
CA ASP A 159 4.22 3.70 -2.95
C ASP A 159 5.11 4.94 -3.10
N GLY A 160 5.19 5.49 -4.32
CA GLY A 160 6.04 6.65 -4.59
C GLY A 160 5.67 7.91 -3.79
N ASN A 161 4.41 8.06 -3.36
CA ASN A 161 4.01 9.17 -2.50
C ASN A 161 4.54 8.95 -1.09
N ALA A 162 4.29 7.77 -0.52
CA ALA A 162 4.80 7.42 0.80
C ALA A 162 6.34 7.52 0.86
N CYS A 163 7.04 6.97 -0.14
CA CYS A 163 8.49 7.07 -0.25
C CYS A 163 8.97 8.53 -0.25
N ARG A 164 8.34 9.40 -1.05
CA ARG A 164 8.67 10.83 -1.10
C ARG A 164 8.55 11.49 0.27
N LEU A 165 7.46 11.22 1.00
CA LEU A 165 7.26 11.77 2.34
C LEU A 165 8.37 11.31 3.30
N ILE A 166 8.61 9.99 3.36
CA ILE A 166 9.64 9.39 4.21
C ILE A 166 11.01 10.00 3.91
N GLN A 167 11.38 10.09 2.62
CA GLN A 167 12.65 10.64 2.18
C GLN A 167 12.79 12.12 2.57
N ARG A 168 11.75 12.93 2.36
CA ARG A 168 11.76 14.36 2.70
C ARG A 168 11.90 14.60 4.19
N VAL A 169 11.09 13.92 4.99
CA VAL A 169 11.08 14.04 6.45
C VAL A 169 12.41 13.56 7.04
N SER A 170 12.95 12.46 6.52
CA SER A 170 14.22 11.88 6.98
C SER A 170 15.47 12.55 6.39
N GLY A 171 15.33 13.47 5.43
CA GLY A 171 16.48 14.12 4.77
C GLY A 171 17.29 13.15 3.91
N LEU A 172 16.64 12.10 3.42
CA LEU A 172 17.26 11.09 2.57
C LEU A 172 17.19 11.52 1.10
N ALA A 173 18.20 11.10 0.32
CA ALA A 173 18.25 11.36 -1.11
C ALA A 173 17.01 10.80 -1.83
N ALA A 174 16.60 11.46 -2.91
CA ALA A 174 15.57 10.94 -3.81
C ALA A 174 16.02 9.61 -4.46
N GLY A 175 15.06 8.78 -4.89
CA GLY A 175 15.35 7.54 -5.61
C GLY A 175 15.86 6.36 -4.78
N ILE A 176 15.83 6.43 -3.44
CA ILE A 176 16.14 5.27 -2.59
C ILE A 176 15.19 4.11 -2.92
N PRO A 177 15.72 2.88 -3.11
CA PRO A 177 14.88 1.71 -3.37
C PRO A 177 13.81 1.53 -2.29
N VAL A 178 12.55 1.34 -2.71
CA VAL A 178 11.39 1.20 -1.81
C VAL A 178 11.58 0.08 -0.79
N GLN A 179 12.25 -1.02 -1.16
CA GLN A 179 12.55 -2.13 -0.27
C GLN A 179 13.39 -1.68 0.93
N ARG A 180 14.37 -0.79 0.72
CA ARG A 180 15.21 -0.28 1.81
C ARG A 180 14.44 0.63 2.77
N LEU A 181 13.58 1.50 2.23
CA LEU A 181 12.69 2.33 3.05
C LEU A 181 11.71 1.47 3.85
N ARG A 182 11.12 0.46 3.19
CA ARG A 182 10.20 -0.48 3.82
C ARG A 182 10.85 -1.24 4.96
N GLU A 183 12.01 -1.84 4.74
CA GLU A 183 12.71 -2.59 5.80
C GLU A 183 13.15 -1.68 6.95
N SER A 184 13.58 -0.45 6.65
CA SER A 184 13.88 0.54 7.70
C SER A 184 12.66 0.85 8.55
N LEU A 185 11.49 1.08 7.94
CA LEU A 185 10.24 1.30 8.69
C LEU A 185 9.76 0.07 9.45
N LYS A 186 9.90 -1.14 8.88
CA LYS A 186 9.59 -2.38 9.61
C LYS A 186 10.49 -2.54 10.84
N ASN A 187 11.78 -2.21 10.71
CA ASN A 187 12.72 -2.27 11.83
C ASN A 187 12.38 -1.24 12.91
N MET A 188 12.07 0.00 12.53
CA MET A 188 11.56 1.03 13.46
C MET A 188 10.29 0.56 14.17
N TYR A 189 9.31 0.02 13.43
CA TYR A 189 8.07 -0.51 14.02
C TYR A 189 8.36 -1.60 15.06
N ARG A 190 9.25 -2.55 14.75
CA ARG A 190 9.64 -3.63 15.67
C ARG A 190 10.39 -3.09 16.89
N SER A 191 11.33 -2.16 16.70
CA SER A 191 12.15 -1.57 17.77
C SER A 191 11.36 -0.60 18.67
N ARG A 192 10.18 -0.16 18.22
CA ARG A 192 9.28 0.76 18.93
C ARG A 192 7.89 0.14 19.15
N ARG A 193 7.83 -1.19 19.27
CA ARG A 193 6.56 -1.93 19.37
C ARG A 193 5.64 -1.44 20.49
N LEU A 194 6.18 -1.16 21.68
CA LEU A 194 5.38 -0.65 22.81
C LEU A 194 4.76 0.70 22.48
N TRP A 195 5.56 1.63 21.94
CA TRP A 195 5.11 2.96 21.53
C TRP A 195 3.99 2.90 20.48
N MET A 196 4.08 1.94 19.54
CA MET A 196 3.05 1.70 18.52
C MET A 196 1.76 1.14 19.16
N GLN A 197 1.89 0.22 20.11
CA GLN A 197 0.76 -0.39 20.83
C GLN A 197 -0.02 0.63 21.68
N GLU A 198 0.68 1.53 22.39
CA GLU A 198 0.06 2.60 23.17
C GLU A 198 -0.82 3.53 22.32
N ARG A 199 -0.50 3.66 21.03
CA ARG A 199 -1.26 4.45 20.05
C ARG A 199 -2.26 3.62 19.24
N GLY A 200 -2.33 2.31 19.49
CA GLY A 200 -3.18 1.39 18.75
C GLY A 200 -2.82 1.27 17.27
N LEU A 201 -1.55 1.50 16.90
CA LEU A 201 -1.09 1.47 15.51
C LEU A 201 -0.54 0.09 15.14
N ALA A 202 -1.15 -0.52 14.13
CA ALA A 202 -0.58 -1.63 13.40
C ALA A 202 0.28 -1.13 12.22
N MET A 203 1.02 -2.06 11.63
CA MET A 203 1.88 -1.76 10.49
C MET A 203 1.10 -1.24 9.27
N VAL A 204 -0.11 -1.76 9.02
CA VAL A 204 -0.97 -1.27 7.93
C VAL A 204 -1.48 0.15 8.19
N ASP A 205 -1.73 0.52 9.45
CA ASP A 205 -2.17 1.86 9.83
C ASP A 205 -1.07 2.88 9.56
N LEU A 206 0.20 2.53 9.85
CA LEU A 206 1.34 3.36 9.48
C LEU A 206 1.38 3.61 7.97
N HIS A 207 1.14 2.58 7.16
CA HIS A 207 1.06 2.76 5.71
C HIS A 207 -0.06 3.74 5.33
N GLU A 208 -1.26 3.57 5.88
CA GLU A 208 -2.42 4.41 5.57
C GLU A 208 -2.19 5.88 5.95
N ILE A 209 -1.72 6.13 7.16
CA ILE A 209 -1.44 7.47 7.69
C ILE A 209 -0.39 8.18 6.84
N ILE A 210 0.73 7.50 6.54
CA ILE A 210 1.82 8.04 5.72
C ILE A 210 1.33 8.29 4.29
N ARG A 211 0.59 7.35 3.69
CA ARG A 211 0.05 7.46 2.33
C ARG A 211 -0.91 8.65 2.24
N LEU A 212 -1.86 8.77 3.16
CA LEU A 212 -2.85 9.84 3.19
C LEU A 212 -2.14 11.19 3.20
N HIS A 213 -1.27 11.40 4.17
CA HIS A 213 -0.52 12.64 4.29
C HIS A 213 0.33 12.96 3.06
N ALA A 214 0.96 11.95 2.46
CA ALA A 214 1.75 12.11 1.25
C ALA A 214 0.90 12.48 0.02
N GLN A 215 -0.38 12.09 -0.02
CA GLN A 215 -1.29 12.35 -1.13
C GLN A 215 -2.03 13.67 -0.98
N THR A 216 -2.39 14.09 0.23
CA THR A 216 -3.20 15.29 0.47
C THR A 216 -2.36 16.52 0.74
N ILE A 217 -1.28 16.39 1.52
CA ILE A 217 -0.51 17.53 2.02
C ILE A 217 0.90 17.55 1.44
N CYS A 218 1.69 16.48 1.65
CA CYS A 218 3.08 16.39 1.17
C CYS A 218 3.16 15.91 -0.29
N THR A 219 2.43 16.59 -1.17
CA THR A 219 2.36 16.33 -2.62
C THR A 219 3.69 16.65 -3.32
N LYS A 220 3.75 16.64 -4.67
CA LYS A 220 4.99 16.98 -5.39
C LYS A 220 5.42 18.43 -5.13
N ALA A 221 4.47 19.37 -5.11
CA ALA A 221 4.67 20.79 -4.82
C ALA A 221 3.80 21.19 -3.61
N PRO A 222 4.21 20.82 -2.38
CA PRO A 222 3.42 21.06 -1.18
C PRO A 222 3.58 22.51 -0.68
N ALA A 223 2.50 23.08 -0.14
CA ALA A 223 2.54 24.30 0.66
C ALA A 223 3.05 23.97 2.08
N CYS A 224 4.37 23.81 2.22
CA CYS A 224 4.96 23.30 3.45
C CYS A 224 4.69 24.13 4.70
N SER A 225 4.42 25.42 4.59
CA SER A 225 4.02 26.27 5.72
C SER A 225 2.73 25.81 6.40
N LEU A 226 1.86 25.09 5.67
CA LEU A 226 0.61 24.53 6.18
C LEU A 226 0.75 23.07 6.59
N CYS A 227 1.97 22.53 6.60
CA CYS A 227 2.19 21.12 6.88
C CYS A 227 2.17 20.84 8.40
N PRO A 228 1.32 19.93 8.89
CA PRO A 228 1.27 19.48 10.30
C PRO A 228 2.58 18.84 10.78
N VAL A 229 3.31 18.22 9.85
CA VAL A 229 4.61 17.63 10.12
C VAL A 229 5.63 18.76 10.17
N GLY A 230 5.95 19.17 11.39
CA GLY A 230 6.70 20.40 11.59
C GLY A 230 8.19 20.34 11.32
N ARG A 231 8.72 19.23 10.81
CA ARG A 231 10.15 19.12 10.43
C ARG A 231 10.29 18.37 9.12
N CYS A 232 10.90 19.02 8.14
CA CYS A 232 11.26 18.43 6.85
C CYS A 232 12.77 18.58 6.63
N LEU A 233 13.54 17.54 6.96
CA LEU A 233 15.00 17.61 6.92
C LEU A 233 15.54 17.88 5.50
N SER A 234 14.88 17.36 4.46
CA SER A 234 15.28 17.63 3.07
C SER A 234 15.13 19.10 2.66
N ARG A 235 14.23 19.86 3.31
CA ARG A 235 14.04 21.30 3.07
C ARG A 235 14.72 22.16 4.13
N GLN A 236 15.37 21.54 5.12
CA GLN A 236 15.98 22.21 6.27
C GLN A 236 15.05 23.23 6.93
N ALA A 237 13.78 22.88 7.03
CA ALA A 237 12.76 23.80 7.50
C ALA A 237 11.92 23.18 8.62
N VAL A 238 11.58 24.05 9.57
CA VAL A 238 10.61 23.80 10.63
C VAL A 238 9.35 24.55 10.24
N TYR A 239 8.24 23.83 10.12
CA TYR A 239 6.95 24.40 9.77
C TYR A 239 6.01 24.23 10.96
N GLN A 240 5.30 25.28 11.35
CA GLN A 240 4.29 25.17 12.39
C GLN A 240 2.98 25.62 11.79
N ALA A 241 2.08 24.66 11.60
CA ALA A 241 0.68 24.93 11.34
C ALA A 241 -0.06 24.59 12.64
N ASP A 242 -0.56 25.61 13.34
CA ASP A 242 -1.40 25.43 14.53
C ASP A 242 -2.82 25.00 14.16
N SER A 243 -3.19 25.20 12.89
CA SER A 243 -4.42 24.70 12.29
C SER A 243 -4.11 23.60 11.28
N PHE A 244 -4.84 22.50 11.39
CA PHE A 244 -4.73 21.37 10.50
C PHE A 244 -5.65 21.52 9.28
N PRO A 245 -5.19 21.16 8.06
CA PRO A 245 -6.08 21.11 6.91
C PRO A 245 -7.15 20.04 7.13
N GLU A 246 -8.39 20.36 6.75
CA GLU A 246 -9.52 19.42 6.83
C GLU A 246 -9.32 18.27 5.83
N VAL A 247 -9.51 17.03 6.31
CA VAL A 247 -9.45 15.82 5.49
C VAL A 247 -10.62 14.93 5.88
N ASP A 248 -11.47 14.61 4.89
CA ASP A 248 -12.65 13.77 5.08
C ASP A 248 -12.28 12.33 5.50
N PRO A 249 -12.68 11.90 6.73
CA PRO A 249 -12.46 10.54 7.23
C PRO A 249 -13.10 9.43 6.39
N ASP A 250 -14.16 9.77 5.64
CA ASP A 250 -14.95 8.82 4.87
C ASP A 250 -14.53 8.70 3.41
N SER A 251 -13.50 9.45 3.00
CA SER A 251 -13.02 9.50 1.61
C SER A 251 -12.60 8.15 1.02
N TRP A 252 -12.45 7.09 1.83
CA TRP A 252 -12.05 5.73 1.40
C TRP A 252 -13.12 4.66 1.64
N ARG A 253 -14.32 5.03 2.08
CA ARG A 253 -15.38 4.08 2.46
C ARG A 253 -15.71 3.11 1.32
N ASP A 254 -16.04 3.64 0.14
CA ASP A 254 -16.37 2.86 -1.07
C ASP A 254 -15.29 1.83 -1.41
N TRP A 255 -14.03 2.20 -1.21
CA TRP A 255 -12.90 1.35 -1.52
C TRP A 255 -12.78 0.17 -0.55
N ARG A 256 -13.06 0.39 0.74
CA ARG A 256 -13.02 -0.65 1.77
C ARG A 256 -14.17 -1.63 1.62
N GLU A 257 -15.34 -1.19 1.17
CA GLU A 257 -16.48 -2.07 0.90
C GLU A 257 -16.18 -3.08 -0.21
N LEU A 258 -15.43 -2.67 -1.23
CA LEU A 258 -14.98 -3.55 -2.33
C LEU A 258 -14.05 -4.68 -1.87
N LEU A 259 -13.46 -4.59 -0.68
CA LEU A 259 -12.59 -5.63 -0.12
C LEU A 259 -13.35 -6.71 0.66
N LEU A 260 -14.66 -6.56 0.84
CA LEU A 260 -15.46 -7.48 1.63
C LEU A 260 -16.09 -8.57 0.77
N GLU A 261 -16.20 -9.79 1.30
CA GLU A 261 -17.05 -10.84 0.76
C GLU A 261 -18.52 -10.41 0.76
N PRO A 262 -19.33 -10.86 -0.22
CA PRO A 262 -20.72 -10.47 -0.25
C PRO A 262 -21.41 -11.11 0.95
N VAL A 263 -22.38 -10.41 1.54
CA VAL A 263 -23.24 -11.07 2.53
C VAL A 263 -24.06 -12.09 1.75
N LEU A 264 -23.80 -13.38 1.98
CA LEU A 264 -24.66 -14.45 1.48
C LEU A 264 -25.98 -14.33 2.25
N VAL A 265 -26.95 -13.63 1.66
CA VAL A 265 -28.33 -13.71 2.12
C VAL A 265 -28.82 -15.08 1.65
N ASN A 266 -28.94 -16.04 2.56
CA ASN A 266 -29.66 -17.28 2.28
C ASN A 266 -31.09 -16.87 1.91
N ARG A 267 -31.45 -17.05 0.64
CA ARG A 267 -32.82 -16.88 0.16
C ARG A 267 -33.61 -18.20 0.31
N ASP A 268 -33.40 -18.89 1.42
CA ASP A 268 -34.05 -20.17 1.73
C ASP A 268 -34.95 -20.07 2.98
N GLU A 269 -35.34 -18.85 3.37
CA GLU A 269 -36.37 -18.60 4.38
C GLU A 269 -37.34 -17.52 3.85
N ASP A 270 -38.20 -17.91 2.90
CA ASP A 270 -39.48 -17.25 2.58
C ASP A 270 -40.45 -18.31 2.02
#